data_AF-A0AAW4PXM5-F1
#
_entry.id   AF-A0AAW4PXM5-F1
#
_cell.length_a   1.000
_cell.length_b   1.000
_cell.length_c   1.000
_cell.angle_alpha   90.00
_cell.angle_beta   90.00
_cell.angle_gamma   90.00
#
_symmetry.space_group_name_H-M   'P 1'
#
loop_
_entity.id
_entity.type
_entity.pdbx_description
1 polymer ?
#
loop_
_entity_poly.entity_id
_entity_poly.type
_entity_poly.pdbx_seq_one_letter_code
_entity_poly.pdbx_strand_id
1 'polypeptide(L)'
;MQATIYTLDGEADGEIDLPDVFETPVRPDLIKKAVTAAQANRKQDYGSDEYAGLRTPAESFGSGRGQAHVPKQDGRARRVPQAVKGRRAHPPKAEKDRSVDINDKERQLAVRSALAATTDAELVAERGHEFDRDEVPVVVSDDFEDLVKTQEVVSLLEALDVHSDVERADETKIKAGQGKARGRKYRRPSSILFVTSDEPSKAARNLAGVDVATAREVNAEDLAPGAQPGRLTVFTESALAEVAER
;
A
#
# COMPACT_ATOMS: atom_id res chain seq x y z
N MET A 1 -6.03 16.73 -22.45
CA MET A 1 -6.08 15.49 -23.28
C MET A 1 -7.52 14.99 -23.34
N GLN A 2 -7.89 14.07 -24.23
CA GLN A 2 -9.23 13.44 -24.24
C GLN A 2 -9.09 11.95 -23.91
N ALA A 3 -10.11 11.38 -23.26
CA ALA A 3 -10.21 9.95 -22.95
C ALA A 3 -11.50 9.37 -23.51
N THR A 4 -11.40 8.22 -24.14
CA THR A 4 -12.53 7.46 -24.67
C THR A 4 -13.31 6.82 -23.51
N ILE A 5 -14.63 7.00 -23.50
CA ILE A 5 -15.54 6.35 -22.55
C ILE A 5 -15.94 4.99 -23.11
N TYR A 6 -15.96 3.96 -22.27
CA TYR A 6 -16.38 2.61 -22.64
C TYR A 6 -17.67 2.19 -21.93
N THR A 7 -18.55 1.53 -22.67
CA THR A 7 -19.73 0.85 -22.13
C THR A 7 -19.37 -0.45 -21.43
N LEU A 8 -20.35 -1.08 -20.79
CA LEU A 8 -20.21 -2.40 -20.14
C LEU A 8 -19.89 -3.54 -21.12
N ASP A 9 -20.15 -3.35 -22.42
CA ASP A 9 -19.81 -4.31 -23.48
C ASP A 9 -18.39 -4.09 -24.05
N GLY A 10 -17.67 -3.07 -23.57
CA GLY A 10 -16.33 -2.70 -24.06
C GLY A 10 -16.34 -1.90 -25.36
N GLU A 11 -17.49 -1.41 -25.80
CA GLU A 11 -17.62 -0.52 -26.96
C GLU A 11 -17.41 0.95 -26.55
N ALA A 12 -16.80 1.74 -27.44
CA ALA A 12 -16.58 3.17 -27.22
C ALA A 12 -17.90 3.96 -27.32
N ASP A 13 -18.21 4.78 -26.32
CA ASP A 13 -19.42 5.60 -26.22
C ASP A 13 -19.07 7.06 -25.90
N GLY A 14 -18.30 7.67 -26.80
CA GLY A 14 -17.91 9.07 -26.72
C GLY A 14 -16.55 9.31 -26.06
N GLU A 15 -16.24 10.58 -25.86
CA GLU A 15 -14.96 11.06 -25.33
C GLU A 15 -15.22 12.14 -24.28
N ILE A 16 -14.39 12.16 -23.23
CA ILE A 16 -14.41 13.18 -22.18
C ILE A 16 -13.05 13.88 -22.11
N ASP A 17 -13.07 15.20 -21.84
CA ASP A 17 -11.85 15.94 -21.60
C ASP A 17 -11.23 15.50 -20.27
N LEU A 18 -9.97 15.07 -20.34
CA LEU A 18 -9.20 14.65 -19.19
C LEU A 18 -8.83 15.88 -18.34
N PRO A 19 -9.14 15.91 -17.03
CA PRO A 19 -8.89 17.05 -16.17
C PRO A 19 -7.41 17.46 -16.06
N ASP A 20 -7.16 18.74 -15.79
CA ASP A 20 -5.82 19.32 -15.64
C ASP A 20 -4.93 18.62 -14.60
N VAL A 21 -5.51 17.95 -13.59
CA VAL A 21 -4.75 17.21 -12.57
C VAL A 21 -3.89 16.11 -13.18
N PHE A 22 -4.30 15.55 -14.31
CA PHE A 22 -3.58 14.51 -15.04
C PHE A 22 -2.39 15.05 -15.85
N GLU A 23 -2.29 16.36 -16.04
CA GLU A 23 -1.13 17.02 -16.66
C GLU A 23 -0.06 17.41 -15.62
N THR A 24 -0.30 17.09 -14.34
CA THR A 24 0.65 17.39 -13.25
C THR A 24 2.00 16.71 -13.50
N PRO A 25 3.14 17.41 -13.39
CA PRO A 25 4.44 16.78 -13.55
C PRO A 25 4.65 15.63 -12.56
N VAL A 26 5.03 14.45 -13.08
CA VAL A 26 5.28 13.27 -12.25
C VAL A 26 6.51 13.50 -11.36
N ARG A 27 6.29 13.47 -10.04
CA ARG A 27 7.26 13.68 -8.96
C ARG A 27 7.36 12.43 -8.07
N PRO A 28 8.15 11.41 -8.48
CA PRO A 28 8.28 10.15 -7.74
C PRO A 28 8.78 10.33 -6.30
N ASP A 29 9.54 11.39 -6.03
CA ASP A 29 10.05 11.73 -4.70
C ASP A 29 8.93 12.13 -3.74
N LEU A 30 7.98 12.95 -4.18
CA LEU A 30 6.83 13.38 -3.38
C LEU A 30 5.85 12.22 -3.16
N ILE A 31 5.58 11.45 -4.21
CA ILE A 31 4.76 10.23 -4.13
C ILE A 31 5.34 9.27 -3.09
N LYS A 32 6.65 9.01 -3.17
CA LYS A 32 7.34 8.15 -2.20
C LYS A 32 7.25 8.67 -0.78
N LYS A 33 7.36 9.99 -0.58
CA LYS A 33 7.22 10.60 0.75
C LYS A 33 5.81 10.38 1.32
N ALA A 34 4.78 10.63 0.52
CA ALA A 34 3.38 10.44 0.92
C ALA A 34 3.08 8.97 1.26
N VAL A 35 3.48 8.03 0.39
CA VAL A 35 3.32 6.59 0.62
C VAL A 35 4.09 6.14 1.86
N THR A 36 5.32 6.61 2.07
CA THR A 36 6.11 6.23 3.25
C THR A 36 5.48 6.74 4.54
N ALA A 37 4.94 7.96 4.55
CA ALA A 37 4.24 8.52 5.69
C ALA A 37 2.99 7.71 6.04
N ALA A 38 2.13 7.44 5.05
CA ALA A 38 0.93 6.61 5.24
C ALA A 38 1.28 5.17 5.70
N GLN A 39 2.37 4.60 5.19
CA GLN A 39 2.92 3.32 5.65
C GLN A 39 3.43 3.35 7.08
N ALA A 40 4.08 4.41 7.52
CA ALA A 40 4.55 4.56 8.88
C ALA A 40 3.38 4.73 9.86
N ASN A 41 2.39 5.55 9.50
CA ASN A 41 1.30 5.95 10.39
C ASN A 41 0.33 4.81 10.75
N ARG A 42 0.30 3.72 9.97
CA ARG A 42 -0.45 2.49 10.34
C ARG A 42 0.36 1.46 11.13
N LYS A 43 1.60 1.76 11.52
CA LYS A 43 2.43 0.85 12.32
C LYS A 43 1.98 0.90 13.78
N GLN A 44 1.89 -0.26 14.41
CA GLN A 44 1.55 -0.37 15.83
C GLN A 44 2.78 -0.18 16.71
N ASP A 45 2.60 0.51 17.83
CA ASP A 45 3.62 0.61 18.86
C ASP A 45 3.92 -0.74 19.50
N TYR A 46 5.16 -0.93 19.92
CA TYR A 46 5.60 -2.17 20.55
C TYR A 46 6.77 -1.92 21.50
N GLY A 47 6.89 -2.77 22.51
CA GLY A 47 8.00 -2.75 23.45
C GLY A 47 8.12 -4.06 24.20
N SER A 48 9.27 -4.31 24.82
CA SER A 48 9.39 -5.37 25.81
C SER A 48 8.88 -4.88 27.17
N ASP A 49 8.46 -5.79 28.04
CA ASP A 49 8.15 -5.50 29.45
C ASP A 49 9.32 -4.73 30.11
N GLU A 50 9.01 -3.59 30.74
CA GLU A 50 9.99 -2.68 31.36
C GLU A 50 10.78 -3.35 32.49
N TYR A 51 10.19 -4.35 33.15
CA TYR A 51 10.82 -5.12 34.22
C TYR A 51 11.45 -6.45 33.73
N ALA A 52 11.47 -6.70 32.41
CA ALA A 52 12.08 -7.90 31.85
C ALA A 52 13.57 -8.01 32.23
N GLY A 53 13.93 -9.11 32.89
CA GLY A 53 15.29 -9.34 33.39
C GLY A 53 15.66 -8.58 34.67
N LEU A 54 14.80 -7.70 35.18
CA LEU A 54 15.04 -6.90 36.40
C LEU A 54 14.44 -7.51 37.67
N ARG A 55 13.44 -8.40 37.55
CA ARG A 55 12.74 -9.08 38.66
C ARG A 55 13.64 -10.11 39.38
N THR A 56 14.71 -9.66 40.01
CA THR A 56 15.70 -10.49 40.71
C THR A 56 16.48 -9.66 41.75
N PRO A 57 16.70 -10.18 42.97
CA PRO A 57 17.58 -9.57 43.96
C PRO A 57 19.07 -9.88 43.73
N ALA A 58 19.51 -10.29 42.55
CA ALA A 58 20.91 -10.66 42.29
C ALA A 58 21.94 -9.60 42.74
N GLU A 59 23.04 -10.02 43.33
CA GLU A 59 24.11 -9.14 43.79
C GLU A 59 25.47 -9.64 43.30
N SER A 60 26.42 -8.73 43.11
CA SER A 60 27.78 -9.13 42.74
C SER A 60 28.56 -9.47 44.00
N PHE A 61 29.35 -10.55 43.97
CA PHE A 61 30.25 -10.89 45.07
C PHE A 61 31.44 -9.93 45.23
N GLY A 62 31.68 -9.04 44.26
CA GLY A 62 32.87 -8.20 44.22
C GLY A 62 34.15 -9.01 43.96
N SER A 63 35.29 -8.48 44.40
CA SER A 63 36.60 -9.11 44.22
C SER A 63 36.85 -10.26 45.20
N GLY A 64 37.93 -11.02 45.01
CA GLY A 64 38.39 -12.04 45.98
C GLY A 64 37.95 -13.48 45.70
N ARG A 65 37.18 -13.74 44.63
CA ARG A 65 36.71 -15.10 44.27
C ARG A 65 37.16 -15.59 42.88
N GLY A 66 38.09 -14.89 42.22
CA GLY A 66 38.52 -15.22 40.85
C GLY A 66 37.38 -15.16 39.82
N GLN A 67 36.35 -14.34 40.07
CA GLN A 67 35.17 -14.19 39.23
C GLN A 67 34.99 -12.74 38.82
N ALA A 68 34.45 -12.52 37.61
CA ALA A 68 34.05 -11.19 37.17
C ALA A 68 32.93 -10.62 38.06
N HIS A 69 32.91 -9.30 38.22
CA HIS A 69 31.93 -8.57 39.03
C HIS A 69 30.55 -8.52 38.35
N VAL A 70 29.87 -9.66 38.27
CA VAL A 70 28.55 -9.81 37.66
C VAL A 70 27.52 -10.14 38.75
N PRO A 71 26.34 -9.50 38.77
CA PRO A 71 25.29 -9.86 39.72
C PRO A 71 24.83 -11.31 39.54
N LYS A 72 24.78 -12.06 40.65
CA LYS A 72 24.35 -13.45 40.70
C LYS A 72 23.24 -13.64 41.72
N GLN A 73 22.33 -14.56 41.41
CA GLN A 73 21.36 -15.13 42.36
C GLN A 73 21.42 -16.65 42.20
N ASP A 74 21.51 -17.38 43.32
CA ASP A 74 21.66 -18.84 43.36
C ASP A 74 22.82 -19.34 42.47
N GLY A 75 23.93 -18.60 42.49
CA GLY A 75 25.14 -18.89 41.70
C GLY A 75 25.04 -18.55 40.20
N ARG A 76 23.90 -18.04 39.71
CA ARG A 76 23.67 -17.79 38.27
C ARG A 76 23.65 -16.29 37.99
N ALA A 77 24.32 -15.86 36.91
CA ALA A 77 24.32 -14.45 36.48
C ALA A 77 22.93 -13.97 36.07
N ARG A 78 22.55 -12.75 36.47
CA ARG A 78 21.23 -12.15 36.22
C ARG A 78 21.34 -10.64 36.01
N ARG A 79 20.21 -10.00 35.67
CA ARG A 79 20.00 -8.55 35.55
C ARG A 79 20.74 -7.89 34.39
N VAL A 80 22.05 -8.03 34.31
CA VAL A 80 22.91 -7.29 33.39
C VAL A 80 22.79 -7.79 31.94
N PRO A 81 22.96 -6.93 30.91
CA PRO A 81 22.65 -7.29 29.52
C PRO A 81 23.48 -8.41 28.91
N GLN A 82 24.73 -8.58 29.35
CA GLN A 82 25.60 -9.66 28.88
C GLN A 82 25.24 -11.03 29.47
N ALA A 83 24.38 -11.08 30.48
CA ALA A 83 23.95 -12.33 31.10
C ALA A 83 22.75 -12.93 30.35
N VAL A 84 22.75 -14.25 30.16
CA VAL A 84 21.55 -14.99 29.73
C VAL A 84 20.44 -14.78 30.77
N LYS A 85 19.23 -14.43 30.33
CA LYS A 85 18.10 -13.96 31.16
C LYS A 85 18.30 -12.59 31.83
N GLY A 86 19.35 -11.86 31.47
CA GLY A 86 19.50 -10.44 31.80
C GLY A 86 18.54 -9.56 31.01
N ARG A 87 18.44 -8.29 31.41
CA ARG A 87 17.62 -7.30 30.69
C ARG A 87 18.24 -6.98 29.33
N ARG A 88 17.44 -6.60 28.34
CA ARG A 88 17.97 -5.98 27.11
C ARG A 88 18.46 -4.56 27.43
N ALA A 89 19.62 -4.17 26.90
CA ALA A 89 20.20 -2.84 27.18
C ALA A 89 19.34 -1.70 26.61
N HIS A 90 19.02 -1.79 25.32
CA HIS A 90 18.17 -0.84 24.58
C HIS A 90 17.04 -1.60 23.88
N PRO A 91 15.95 -1.95 24.60
CA PRO A 91 14.79 -2.59 24.00
C PRO A 91 13.98 -1.62 23.13
N PRO A 92 13.12 -2.14 22.23
CA PRO A 92 12.04 -1.31 21.69
C PRO A 92 11.15 -0.82 22.83
N LYS A 93 10.69 0.41 22.74
CA LYS A 93 9.86 1.04 23.74
C LYS A 93 8.54 1.48 23.13
N ALA A 94 7.46 1.33 23.87
CA ALA A 94 6.14 1.77 23.43
C ALA A 94 6.12 3.30 23.22
N GLU A 95 6.75 4.06 24.12
CA GLU A 95 6.83 5.54 24.12
C GLU A 95 7.44 6.18 22.86
N LYS A 96 8.08 5.41 21.98
CA LYS A 96 8.67 5.94 20.75
C LYS A 96 7.57 6.42 19.81
N ASP A 97 7.60 7.69 19.42
CA ASP A 97 6.80 8.16 18.29
C ASP A 97 7.31 7.55 16.98
N ARG A 98 6.41 6.86 16.28
CA ARG A 98 6.67 6.15 15.02
C ARG A 98 5.90 6.79 13.86
N SER A 99 5.12 7.82 14.13
CA SER A 99 4.40 8.55 13.11
C SER A 99 5.37 9.40 12.27
N VAL A 100 4.92 9.74 11.07
CA VAL A 100 5.63 10.62 10.15
C VAL A 100 4.61 11.65 9.69
N ASP A 101 4.88 12.90 10.05
CA ASP A 101 4.09 14.04 9.59
C ASP A 101 4.39 14.36 8.12
N ILE A 102 3.35 14.81 7.42
CA ILE A 102 3.45 15.34 6.06
C ILE A 102 2.54 16.54 5.94
N ASN A 103 3.05 17.62 5.34
CA ASN A 103 2.27 18.81 5.09
C ASN A 103 1.12 18.50 4.13
N ASP A 104 -0.07 19.04 4.39
CA ASP A 104 -1.26 18.75 3.57
C ASP A 104 -1.04 19.10 2.08
N LYS A 105 -0.44 20.25 1.78
CA LYS A 105 -0.14 20.67 0.40
C LYS A 105 0.85 19.73 -0.30
N GLU A 106 1.82 19.19 0.44
CA GLU A 106 2.79 18.25 -0.10
C GLU A 106 2.14 16.89 -0.38
N ARG A 107 1.25 16.45 0.51
CA ARG A 107 0.43 15.25 0.31
C ARG A 107 -0.51 15.40 -0.88
N GLN A 108 -1.22 16.52 -1.00
CA GLN A 108 -2.13 16.81 -2.12
C GLN A 108 -1.37 16.82 -3.46
N LEU A 109 -0.21 17.47 -3.53
CA LEU A 109 0.63 17.48 -4.72
C LEU A 109 1.11 16.07 -5.09
N ALA A 110 1.46 15.24 -4.10
CA ALA A 110 1.82 13.85 -4.33
C ALA A 110 0.65 13.01 -4.91
N VAL A 111 -0.58 13.26 -4.46
CA VAL A 111 -1.78 12.59 -5.03
C VAL A 111 -2.00 13.01 -6.47
N ARG A 112 -1.97 14.31 -6.79
CA ARG A 112 -2.08 14.83 -8.17
C ARG A 112 -1.01 14.28 -9.08
N SER A 113 0.23 14.25 -8.60
CA SER A 113 1.33 13.65 -9.33
C SER A 113 1.17 12.15 -9.55
N ALA A 114 0.52 11.42 -8.64
CA ALA A 114 0.26 10.00 -8.80
C ALA A 114 -0.89 9.75 -9.80
N LEU A 115 -1.91 10.62 -9.83
CA LEU A 115 -2.97 10.61 -10.84
C LEU A 115 -2.40 10.84 -12.24
N ALA A 116 -1.57 11.87 -12.42
CA ALA A 116 -0.92 12.12 -13.71
C ALA A 116 -0.06 10.94 -14.20
N ALA A 117 0.52 10.16 -13.29
CA ALA A 117 1.28 8.98 -13.69
C ALA A 117 0.41 7.85 -14.26
N THR A 118 -0.91 7.84 -14.04
CA THR A 118 -1.80 6.80 -14.58
C THR A 118 -2.16 7.02 -16.05
N THR A 119 -1.87 8.18 -16.64
CA THR A 119 -2.12 8.47 -18.07
C THR A 119 -0.97 8.09 -18.98
N ASP A 120 0.19 7.78 -18.41
CA ASP A 120 1.38 7.43 -19.16
C ASP A 120 1.48 5.91 -19.30
N ALA A 121 1.13 5.39 -20.48
CA ALA A 121 1.16 3.96 -20.77
C ALA A 121 2.56 3.36 -20.58
N GLU A 122 3.62 4.11 -20.90
CA GLU A 122 5.00 3.66 -20.71
C GLU A 122 5.30 3.48 -19.22
N LEU A 123 4.93 4.45 -18.37
CA LEU A 123 5.11 4.32 -16.92
C LEU A 123 4.28 3.18 -16.32
N VAL A 124 3.07 2.95 -16.81
CA VAL A 124 2.20 1.86 -16.33
C VAL A 124 2.78 0.49 -16.70
N ALA A 125 3.30 0.36 -17.92
CA ALA A 125 4.00 -0.85 -18.37
C ALA A 125 5.34 -1.05 -17.65
N GLU A 126 6.15 0.01 -17.45
CA GLU A 126 7.41 -0.04 -16.70
C GLU A 126 7.22 -0.45 -15.23
N ARG A 127 6.09 -0.07 -14.61
CA ARG A 127 5.71 -0.55 -13.27
C ARG A 127 5.49 -2.07 -13.26
N GLY A 128 5.15 -2.65 -14.41
CA GLY A 128 5.01 -4.09 -14.64
C GLY A 128 3.56 -4.56 -14.69
N HIS A 129 2.61 -3.68 -15.00
CA HIS A 129 1.25 -4.10 -15.37
C HIS A 129 1.25 -4.75 -16.76
N GLU A 130 0.40 -5.76 -16.94
CA GLU A 130 0.21 -6.44 -18.23
C GLU A 130 -1.14 -6.04 -18.81
N PHE A 131 -1.14 -5.43 -19.99
CA PHE A 131 -2.33 -4.98 -20.72
C PHE A 131 -1.94 -4.73 -22.18
N ASP A 132 -2.89 -4.92 -23.10
CA ASP A 132 -2.66 -4.78 -24.54
C ASP A 132 -3.41 -3.55 -25.09
N ARG A 133 -3.08 -2.36 -24.56
CA ARG A 133 -3.82 -1.12 -24.86
C ARG A 133 -2.91 0.10 -24.86
N ASP A 134 -3.15 1.03 -25.79
CA ASP A 134 -2.39 2.29 -25.90
C ASP A 134 -2.95 3.42 -25.01
N GLU A 135 -4.27 3.43 -24.79
CA GLU A 135 -4.97 4.46 -24.03
C GLU A 135 -5.13 4.09 -22.55
N VAL A 136 -4.51 4.87 -21.68
CA VAL A 136 -4.69 4.79 -20.21
C VAL A 136 -4.87 6.20 -19.62
N PRO A 137 -5.55 6.35 -18.47
CA PRO A 137 -6.31 5.34 -17.76
C PRO A 137 -7.57 4.93 -18.54
N VAL A 138 -8.17 3.79 -18.18
CA VAL A 138 -9.41 3.33 -18.81
C VAL A 138 -10.59 4.07 -18.18
N VAL A 139 -11.52 4.56 -18.99
CA VAL A 139 -12.73 5.27 -18.53
C VAL A 139 -13.95 4.46 -18.91
N VAL A 140 -14.82 4.16 -17.96
CA VAL A 140 -16.05 3.39 -18.17
C VAL A 140 -17.29 4.20 -17.79
N SER A 141 -18.44 3.86 -18.35
CA SER A 141 -19.72 4.48 -17.99
C SER A 141 -20.05 4.27 -16.51
N ASP A 142 -20.85 5.18 -15.94
CA ASP A 142 -21.28 5.11 -14.54
C ASP A 142 -22.14 3.86 -14.24
N ASP A 143 -22.70 3.21 -15.25
CA ASP A 143 -23.41 1.92 -15.12
C ASP A 143 -22.52 0.82 -14.53
N PHE A 144 -21.19 1.01 -14.54
CA PHE A 144 -20.25 0.11 -13.87
C PHE A 144 -20.53 -0.02 -12.35
N GLU A 145 -21.05 1.03 -11.71
CA GLU A 145 -21.34 1.02 -10.28
C GLU A 145 -22.52 0.10 -9.91
N ASP A 146 -23.41 -0.17 -10.87
CA ASP A 146 -24.55 -1.07 -10.73
C ASP A 146 -24.19 -2.56 -10.90
N LEU A 147 -22.97 -2.87 -11.35
CA LEU A 147 -22.52 -4.26 -11.48
C LEU A 147 -22.47 -4.97 -10.11
N VAL A 148 -23.05 -6.16 -10.08
CA VAL A 148 -23.12 -6.98 -8.85
C VAL A 148 -22.20 -8.18 -8.93
N LYS A 149 -22.11 -8.87 -10.07
CA LYS A 149 -21.34 -10.10 -10.18
C LYS A 149 -19.92 -9.80 -10.63
N THR A 150 -18.95 -10.39 -9.94
CA THR A 150 -17.54 -10.31 -10.34
C THR A 150 -17.29 -10.84 -11.75
N GLN A 151 -18.07 -11.82 -12.21
CA GLN A 151 -17.95 -12.35 -13.58
C GLN A 151 -18.30 -11.32 -14.65
N GLU A 152 -19.22 -10.40 -14.38
CA GLU A 152 -19.58 -9.33 -15.31
C GLU A 152 -18.39 -8.35 -15.45
N VAL A 153 -17.71 -8.05 -14.35
CA VAL A 153 -16.46 -7.27 -14.36
C VAL A 153 -15.35 -7.99 -15.12
N VAL A 154 -15.25 -9.32 -15.00
CA VAL A 154 -14.27 -10.10 -15.78
C VAL A 154 -14.53 -9.94 -17.28
N SER A 155 -15.76 -10.14 -17.73
CA SER A 155 -16.12 -9.99 -19.15
C SER A 155 -15.85 -8.59 -19.68
N LEU A 156 -16.11 -7.55 -18.88
CA LEU A 156 -15.75 -6.17 -19.23
C LEU A 156 -14.23 -6.00 -19.35
N LEU A 157 -13.44 -6.53 -18.41
CA LEU A 157 -11.97 -6.43 -18.47
C LEU A 157 -11.35 -7.19 -19.64
N GLU A 158 -11.96 -8.32 -20.04
CA GLU A 158 -11.58 -9.07 -21.24
C GLU A 158 -11.89 -8.26 -22.50
N ALA A 159 -13.06 -7.63 -22.58
CA ALA A 159 -13.45 -6.78 -23.71
C ALA A 159 -12.59 -5.51 -23.85
N LEU A 160 -11.99 -5.05 -22.74
CA LEU A 160 -11.13 -3.86 -22.68
C LEU A 160 -9.63 -4.18 -22.78
N ASP A 161 -9.26 -5.44 -23.05
CA ASP A 161 -7.86 -5.91 -23.20
C ASP A 161 -6.96 -5.63 -21.97
N VAL A 162 -7.56 -5.63 -20.77
CA VAL A 162 -6.87 -5.36 -19.48
C VAL A 162 -6.94 -6.54 -18.49
N HIS A 163 -7.60 -7.63 -18.86
CA HIS A 163 -7.75 -8.79 -17.98
C HIS A 163 -6.42 -9.50 -17.64
N SER A 164 -5.42 -9.42 -18.51
CA SER A 164 -4.10 -10.02 -18.32
C SER A 164 -3.41 -9.55 -17.02
N ASP A 165 -3.66 -8.31 -16.57
CA ASP A 165 -3.12 -7.81 -15.31
C ASP A 165 -3.70 -8.53 -14.07
N VAL A 166 -4.94 -9.00 -14.16
CA VAL A 166 -5.59 -9.81 -13.12
C VAL A 166 -4.99 -11.21 -13.11
N GLU A 167 -4.75 -11.81 -14.28
CA GLU A 167 -4.08 -13.11 -14.40
C GLU A 167 -2.66 -13.06 -13.80
N ARG A 168 -1.89 -12.01 -14.11
CA ARG A 168 -0.57 -11.74 -13.51
C ARG A 168 -0.63 -11.71 -11.98
N ALA A 169 -1.71 -11.18 -11.40
CA ALA A 169 -1.88 -11.04 -9.96
C ALA A 169 -2.52 -12.25 -9.26
N ASP A 170 -3.01 -13.25 -10.00
CA ASP A 170 -3.60 -14.47 -9.44
C ASP A 170 -2.56 -15.42 -8.82
N GLU A 171 -1.28 -15.19 -9.11
CA GLU A 171 -0.22 -15.91 -8.42
C GLU A 171 0.04 -15.35 -7.01
N THR A 172 0.04 -16.25 -6.01
CA THR A 172 0.42 -15.90 -4.64
C THR A 172 1.81 -16.41 -4.27
N LYS A 173 2.65 -15.52 -3.79
CA LYS A 173 3.97 -15.84 -3.26
C LYS A 173 3.91 -16.10 -1.76
N ILE A 174 4.38 -17.28 -1.34
CA ILE A 174 4.68 -17.52 0.08
C ILE A 174 5.95 -16.76 0.46
N LYS A 175 5.82 -15.81 1.39
CA LYS A 175 6.92 -14.96 1.83
C LYS A 175 7.97 -15.77 2.60
N ALA A 176 9.24 -15.50 2.30
CA ALA A 176 10.35 -16.02 3.09
C ALA A 176 10.36 -15.42 4.52
N GLY A 177 10.98 -16.15 5.45
CA GLY A 177 11.18 -15.71 6.84
C GLY A 177 10.01 -16.00 7.79
N GLN A 178 10.01 -15.30 8.94
CA GLN A 178 9.09 -15.57 10.06
C GLN A 178 7.75 -14.81 9.97
N GLY A 179 7.49 -14.08 8.89
CA GLY A 179 6.21 -13.37 8.70
C GLY A 179 4.99 -14.30 8.74
N LYS A 180 5.15 -15.54 8.27
CA LYS A 180 4.13 -16.60 8.29
C LYS A 180 3.59 -16.91 9.69
N ALA A 181 4.43 -16.82 10.72
CA ALA A 181 4.00 -17.05 12.11
C ALA A 181 3.15 -15.91 12.68
N ARG A 182 3.07 -14.77 11.98
CA ARG A 182 2.34 -13.56 12.38
C ARG A 182 1.21 -13.23 11.41
N GLY A 183 0.62 -14.24 10.75
CA GLY A 183 -0.48 -14.08 9.79
C GLY A 183 -0.09 -13.50 8.42
N ARG A 184 1.20 -13.25 8.14
CA ARG A 184 1.68 -12.61 6.90
C ARG A 184 2.39 -13.62 5.99
N LYS A 185 1.69 -14.71 5.66
CA LYS A 185 2.25 -15.83 4.87
C LYS A 185 2.32 -15.51 3.38
N TYR A 186 1.26 -14.94 2.82
CA TYR A 186 1.12 -14.70 1.38
C TYR A 186 1.34 -13.23 1.02
N ARG A 187 1.74 -12.98 -0.23
CA ARG A 187 1.70 -11.70 -0.93
C ARG A 187 1.38 -11.99 -2.38
N ARG A 188 0.63 -11.11 -3.04
CA ARG A 188 0.42 -11.10 -4.49
C ARG A 188 0.81 -9.75 -5.09
N PRO A 189 0.98 -9.66 -6.42
CA PRO A 189 1.07 -8.38 -7.13
C PRO A 189 -0.18 -7.50 -6.89
N SER A 190 -0.01 -6.18 -7.04
CA SER A 190 -1.13 -5.23 -7.13
C SER A 190 -1.44 -5.03 -8.61
N SER A 191 -2.68 -5.29 -8.99
CA SER A 191 -3.20 -5.15 -10.35
C SER A 191 -3.99 -3.84 -10.47
N ILE A 192 -5.16 -3.90 -11.11
CA ILE A 192 -6.02 -2.77 -11.45
C ILE A 192 -6.52 -2.05 -10.19
N LEU A 193 -6.60 -0.72 -10.25
CA LEU A 193 -7.37 0.09 -9.33
C LEU A 193 -8.68 0.50 -10.00
N PHE A 194 -9.82 0.24 -9.37
CA PHE A 194 -11.09 0.83 -9.79
C PHE A 194 -11.40 2.04 -8.92
N VAL A 195 -11.67 3.17 -9.56
CA VAL A 195 -12.09 4.41 -8.89
C VAL A 195 -13.52 4.73 -9.33
N THR A 196 -14.43 4.66 -8.37
CA THR A 196 -15.88 4.96 -8.54
C THR A 196 -16.25 6.26 -7.82
N SER A 197 -17.45 6.77 -8.03
CA SER A 197 -17.93 8.02 -7.43
C SER A 197 -18.64 7.77 -6.10
N ASP A 198 -19.62 6.84 -6.06
CA ASP A 198 -20.50 6.69 -4.90
C ASP A 198 -19.92 5.74 -3.84
N GLU A 199 -19.78 4.47 -4.19
CA GLU A 199 -19.24 3.43 -3.30
C GLU A 199 -18.15 2.62 -4.00
N PRO A 200 -17.14 2.10 -3.27
CA PRO A 200 -16.16 1.19 -3.85
C PRO A 200 -16.85 -0.05 -4.44
N SER A 201 -16.54 -0.37 -5.70
CA SER A 201 -17.20 -1.48 -6.42
C SER A 201 -17.10 -2.82 -5.69
N LYS A 202 -18.26 -3.32 -5.23
CA LYS A 202 -18.37 -4.61 -4.55
C LYS A 202 -18.14 -5.79 -5.50
N ALA A 203 -18.46 -5.60 -6.79
CA ALA A 203 -18.26 -6.62 -7.82
C ALA A 203 -16.77 -6.83 -8.14
N ALA A 204 -15.98 -5.76 -8.19
CA ALA A 204 -14.57 -5.83 -8.60
C ALA A 204 -13.59 -6.22 -7.47
N ARG A 205 -13.90 -5.89 -6.20
CA ARG A 205 -12.95 -6.00 -5.07
C ARG A 205 -12.34 -7.39 -4.80
N ASN A 206 -12.94 -8.47 -5.30
CA ASN A 206 -12.46 -9.84 -5.07
C ASN A 206 -11.56 -10.36 -6.20
N LEU A 207 -11.41 -9.61 -7.28
CA LEU A 207 -10.46 -9.94 -8.35
C LEU A 207 -9.03 -9.97 -7.81
N ALA A 208 -8.18 -10.78 -8.44
CA ALA A 208 -6.82 -10.97 -7.97
C ALA A 208 -6.01 -9.67 -8.07
N GLY A 209 -5.49 -9.20 -6.94
CA GLY A 209 -4.62 -8.02 -6.85
C GLY A 209 -5.32 -6.67 -7.01
N VAL A 210 -6.64 -6.68 -7.21
CA VAL A 210 -7.44 -5.49 -7.47
C VAL A 210 -7.70 -4.74 -6.17
N ASP A 211 -7.62 -3.41 -6.23
CA ASP A 211 -8.13 -2.53 -5.18
C ASP A 211 -9.28 -1.67 -5.72
N VAL A 212 -10.14 -1.22 -4.82
CA VAL A 212 -11.28 -0.35 -5.13
C VAL A 212 -11.22 0.88 -4.23
N ALA A 213 -11.47 2.05 -4.79
CA ALA A 213 -11.48 3.33 -4.09
C ALA A 213 -12.58 4.24 -4.64
N THR A 214 -12.93 5.29 -3.90
CA THR A 214 -13.80 6.36 -4.41
C THR A 214 -12.97 7.58 -4.80
N ALA A 215 -13.44 8.37 -5.77
CA ALA A 215 -12.73 9.58 -6.23
C ALA A 215 -12.50 10.59 -5.09
N ARG A 216 -13.41 10.66 -4.11
CA ARG A 216 -13.29 11.50 -2.91
C ARG A 216 -12.11 11.15 -2.00
N GLU A 217 -11.77 9.87 -1.87
CA GLU A 217 -10.81 9.42 -0.87
C GLU A 217 -9.60 8.66 -1.43
N VAL A 218 -9.55 8.41 -2.74
CA VAL A 218 -8.41 7.77 -3.42
C VAL A 218 -7.11 8.47 -3.04
N ASN A 219 -6.10 7.71 -2.63
CA ASN A 219 -4.88 8.26 -2.05
C ASN A 219 -3.62 7.81 -2.81
N ALA A 220 -2.46 8.32 -2.39
CA ALA A 220 -1.19 8.03 -3.05
C ALA A 220 -0.77 6.54 -2.95
N GLU A 221 -1.20 5.79 -1.93
CA GLU A 221 -0.94 4.34 -1.88
C GLU A 221 -1.80 3.56 -2.86
N ASP A 222 -3.03 4.00 -3.11
CA ASP A 222 -3.92 3.37 -4.09
C ASP A 222 -3.35 3.55 -5.49
N LEU A 223 -2.94 4.79 -5.83
CA LEU A 223 -2.41 5.16 -7.16
C LEU A 223 -0.95 4.74 -7.38
N ALA A 224 -0.15 4.63 -6.32
CA ALA A 224 1.25 4.25 -6.39
C ALA A 224 1.63 3.20 -5.33
N PRO A 225 1.10 1.96 -5.42
CA PRO A 225 1.34 0.93 -4.42
C PRO A 225 2.83 0.64 -4.30
N GLY A 226 3.36 0.73 -3.08
CA GLY A 226 4.80 0.52 -2.83
C GLY A 226 5.69 1.69 -3.24
N ALA A 227 5.13 2.89 -3.41
CA ALA A 227 5.83 4.11 -3.83
C ALA A 227 6.39 4.05 -5.27
N GLN A 228 5.74 3.26 -6.12
CA GLN A 228 6.02 3.20 -7.56
C GLN A 228 4.81 3.75 -8.32
N PRO A 229 4.95 4.89 -9.02
CA PRO A 229 3.88 5.51 -9.81
C PRO A 229 3.48 4.66 -11.03
N GLY A 230 2.36 5.01 -11.66
CA GLY A 230 1.89 4.36 -12.89
C GLY A 230 1.08 3.10 -12.62
N ARG A 231 0.03 3.17 -11.79
CA ARG A 231 -0.87 2.02 -11.61
C ARG A 231 -1.92 1.99 -12.72
N LEU A 232 -2.14 0.81 -13.30
CA LEU A 232 -3.26 0.59 -14.22
C LEU A 232 -4.58 0.85 -13.48
N THR A 233 -5.32 1.85 -13.95
CA THR A 233 -6.49 2.39 -13.24
C THR A 233 -7.67 2.49 -14.19
N VAL A 234 -8.85 2.11 -13.70
CA VAL A 234 -10.15 2.25 -14.36
C VAL A 234 -10.96 3.28 -13.57
N PHE A 235 -11.40 4.36 -14.22
CA PHE A 235 -12.27 5.38 -13.64
C PHE A 235 -13.69 5.25 -14.19
N THR A 236 -14.70 5.47 -13.36
CA THR A 236 -16.04 5.81 -13.86
C THR A 236 -16.06 7.26 -14.37
N GLU A 237 -16.98 7.57 -15.28
CA GLU A 237 -17.14 8.91 -15.85
C GLU A 237 -17.28 9.98 -14.74
N SER A 238 -18.18 9.75 -13.79
CA SER A 238 -18.38 10.63 -12.64
C SER A 238 -17.15 10.71 -11.73
N ALA A 239 -16.45 9.60 -11.52
CA ALA A 239 -15.21 9.59 -10.72
C ALA A 239 -14.09 10.42 -11.36
N LEU A 240 -14.00 10.40 -12.69
CA LEU A 240 -13.01 11.17 -13.44
C LEU A 240 -13.29 12.68 -13.34
N ALA A 241 -14.55 13.09 -13.34
CA ALA A 241 -14.92 14.48 -13.07
C ALA A 241 -14.63 14.89 -11.62
N GLU A 242 -14.97 14.05 -10.64
CA GLU A 242 -14.78 14.37 -9.22
C GLU A 242 -13.30 14.42 -8.81
N VAL A 243 -12.44 13.58 -9.41
CA VAL A 243 -11.01 13.58 -9.10
C VAL A 243 -10.30 14.85 -9.56
N ALA A 244 -10.91 15.62 -10.47
CA ALA A 244 -10.39 16.92 -10.92
C ALA A 244 -10.25 17.94 -9.78
N GLU A 245 -11.06 17.83 -8.74
CA GLU A 245 -11.09 18.79 -7.62
C GLU A 245 -10.09 18.43 -6.49
N ARG A 246 -9.35 17.33 -6.61
CA ARG A 246 -8.41 16.82 -5.59
C ARG A 246 -7.13 17.65 -5.48
#